data_AF-A0A258STH4-F1
#
_entry.id   AF-A0A258STH4-F1
#
_cell.length_a   1.000
_cell.length_b   1.000
_cell.length_c   1.000
_cell.angle_alpha   90.00
_cell.angle_beta   90.00
_cell.angle_gamma   90.00
#
_symmetry.space_group_name_H-M   'P 1'
#
loop_
_entity.id
_entity.type
_entity.pdbx_description
1 polymer ?
#
loop_
_entity_poly.entity_id
_entity_poly.type
_entity_poly.pdbx_seq_one_letter_code
_entity_poly.pdbx_strand_id
1 'polypeptide(L)' 'MQVSPIKFEKFQSIEDADCQRRIIAAKQKLGKRLVILGHHYQHESVYRHADYTGDSLK' A
#
# COMPACT_ATOMS: atom_id res chain seq x y z
N MET A 1 -27.21 15.63 -7.05
CA MET A 1 -26.41 14.89 -6.03
C MET A 1 -25.16 15.70 -5.77
N GLN A 2 -24.91 16.13 -4.53
CA GLN A 2 -23.73 16.91 -4.20
C GLN A 2 -22.60 15.93 -3.84
N VAL A 3 -21.55 15.88 -4.66
CA VAL A 3 -20.41 14.99 -4.44
C VAL A 3 -19.40 15.74 -3.59
N SER A 4 -19.26 15.36 -2.31
CA SER A 4 -18.23 15.93 -1.45
C SER A 4 -16.88 15.26 -1.77
N PRO A 5 -15.84 16.03 -2.15
CA PRO A 5 -14.54 15.46 -2.46
C PRO A 5 -13.87 14.92 -1.20
N ILE A 6 -13.43 13.66 -1.24
CA ILE A 6 -12.59 13.07 -0.19
C ILE A 6 -11.22 13.76 -0.26
N LYS A 7 -10.83 14.43 0.84
CA LYS A 7 -9.53 15.07 0.95
C LYS A 7 -8.48 14.06 1.42
N PHE A 8 -7.44 13.84 0.62
CA PHE A 8 -6.32 12.94 0.92
C PHE A 8 -5.05 13.67 1.37
N GLU A 9 -5.14 14.96 1.73
CA GLU A 9 -4.03 15.84 2.08
C GLU A 9 -3.02 15.17 3.05
N LYS A 10 -3.53 14.49 4.08
CA LYS A 10 -2.71 13.77 5.08
C LYS A 10 -1.80 12.69 4.50
N PHE A 11 -2.18 12.08 3.37
CA PHE A 11 -1.45 10.99 2.74
C PHE A 11 -0.61 11.46 1.55
N GLN A 12 -0.95 12.60 0.94
CA GLN A 12 -0.16 13.21 -0.13
C GLN A 12 1.09 13.89 0.39
N SER A 13 1.07 14.40 1.62
CA SER A 13 2.19 15.14 2.21
C SER A 13 3.24 14.27 2.90
N ILE A 14 3.09 12.93 2.87
CA ILE A 14 4.04 12.02 3.51
C ILE A 14 5.09 11.62 2.49
N GLU A 15 6.37 11.78 2.85
CA GLU A 15 7.47 11.32 2.01
C GLU A 15 7.44 9.79 1.82
N ASP A 16 7.81 9.33 0.63
CA ASP A 16 7.80 7.91 0.29
C ASP A 16 8.67 7.08 1.25
N ALA A 17 9.80 7.63 1.71
CA ALA A 17 10.67 6.98 2.69
C ALA A 17 9.96 6.74 4.04
N ASP A 18 9.12 7.68 4.46
CA ASP A 18 8.35 7.59 5.70
C ASP A 18 7.23 6.55 5.58
N CYS A 19 6.55 6.53 4.43
CA CYS A 19 5.60 5.47 4.09
C CYS A 19 6.28 4.09 4.12
N GLN A 20 7.44 3.96 3.48
CA GLN A 20 8.20 2.71 3.44
C GLN A 20 8.57 2.21 4.85
N ARG A 21 9.11 3.09 5.71
CA ARG A 21 9.46 2.73 7.09
C ARG A 21 8.26 2.24 7.89
N ARG A 22 7.12 2.93 7.74
CA ARG A 22 5.88 2.56 8.45
C ARG A 22 5.35 1.20 7.99
N ILE A 23 5.39 0.92 6.69
CA ILE A 23 4.96 -0.37 6.14
C ILE A 23 5.85 -1.49 6.67
N ILE A 24 7.19 -1.31 6.66
CA ILE A 24 8.13 -2.31 7.18
C ILE A 24 7.87 -2.59 8.66
N ALA A 25 7.71 -1.56 9.48
CA ALA A 25 7.41 -1.72 10.90
C ALA A 25 6.09 -2.47 11.13
N ALA A 26 5.06 -2.19 10.33
CA ALA A 26 3.79 -2.91 10.38
C ALA A 26 3.94 -4.38 9.97
N LYS A 27 4.68 -4.67 8.88
CA LYS A 27 4.97 -6.06 8.44
C LYS A 27 5.67 -6.85 9.55
N GLN A 28 6.66 -6.26 10.20
CA GLN A 28 7.38 -6.89 11.32
C GLN A 28 6.46 -7.15 12.51
N LYS A 29 5.62 -6.18 12.89
CA LYS A 29 4.69 -6.30 14.01
C LYS A 29 3.62 -7.39 13.78
N LEU A 30 3.16 -7.53 12.54
CA LEU A 30 2.12 -8.50 12.19
C LEU A 30 2.69 -9.89 11.90
N GLY A 31 3.93 -9.96 11.42
CA GLY A 31 4.67 -11.20 11.18
C GLY A 31 3.88 -12.15 10.29
N LYS A 32 3.80 -13.43 10.71
CA LYS A 32 3.12 -14.50 9.96
C LYS A 32 1.60 -14.32 9.82
N ARG A 33 1.01 -13.32 10.47
CA ARG A 33 -0.43 -13.03 10.38
C ARG A 33 -0.79 -12.07 9.25
N LEU A 34 0.21 -11.59 8.49
CA LEU A 34 0.01 -10.67 7.38
C LEU A 34 0.48 -11.32 6.09
N VAL A 35 -0.31 -11.11 5.03
CA VAL A 35 0.13 -11.28 3.65
C VAL A 35 -0.28 -10.03 2.87
N ILE A 36 0.61 -9.52 2.02
CA ILE A 36 0.33 -8.41 1.13
C ILE A 36 0.26 -8.94 -0.30
N LEU A 37 -0.92 -8.81 -0.93
CA LEU A 37 -1.14 -9.19 -2.32
C LEU A 37 -0.99 -7.95 -3.21
N GLY A 38 -0.09 -8.01 -4.18
CA GLY A 38 0.17 -6.93 -5.14
C GLY A 38 -0.43 -7.21 -6.51
N HIS A 39 -1.14 -6.23 -7.08
CA HIS A 39 -1.57 -6.30 -8.48
C HIS A 39 -0.44 -5.81 -9.41
N HIS A 40 -0.34 -6.36 -10.62
CA HIS A 40 0.70 -5.97 -11.59
C HIS A 40 0.68 -4.48 -11.99
N TYR A 41 -0.47 -3.82 -11.85
CA TYR A 41 -0.63 -2.39 -12.18
C TYR A 41 -0.37 -1.45 -11.00
N GLN A 42 0.16 -1.94 -9.88
CA GLN A 42 0.52 -1.08 -8.75
C GLN A 42 1.81 -0.32 -9.03
N HIS A 43 1.88 0.91 -8.51
CA HIS A 43 3.11 1.70 -8.55
C HIS A 43 4.25 0.99 -7.81
N GLU A 44 5.49 1.17 -8.24
CA GLU A 44 6.67 0.51 -7.67
C GLU A 44 6.77 0.68 -6.14
N SER A 45 6.45 1.88 -5.64
CA SER A 45 6.44 2.21 -4.21
C SER A 45 5.51 1.33 -3.39
N VAL A 46 4.44 0.78 -4.00
CA VAL A 46 3.51 -0.16 -3.37
C VAL A 46 3.94 -1.60 -3.66
N TYR A 47 4.27 -1.88 -4.92
CA TYR A 47 4.58 -3.23 -5.42
C TYR A 47 5.73 -3.89 -4.64
N ARG A 48 6.76 -3.12 -4.28
CA ARG A 48 7.92 -3.59 -3.51
C ARG A 48 7.59 -4.22 -2.15
N HIS A 49 6.39 -3.99 -1.62
CA HIS A 49 5.96 -4.51 -0.33
C HIS A 49 5.13 -5.78 -0.43
N ALA A 50 4.74 -6.19 -1.63
CA ALA A 50 3.95 -7.40 -1.87
C ALA A 50 4.74 -8.67 -1.52
N ASP A 51 4.05 -9.63 -0.91
CA ASP A 51 4.58 -10.97 -0.66
C ASP A 51 4.26 -11.91 -1.84
N TYR A 52 3.10 -11.68 -2.48
CA TYR A 52 2.71 -12.35 -3.72
C TYR A 52 2.15 -11.34 -4.71
N THR A 53 2.33 -11.61 -6.00
CA THR A 53 1.91 -10.72 -7.08
C THR A 53 1.13 -11.48 -8.14
N GLY A 54 0.14 -10.82 -8.75
CA GLY A 54 -0.67 -11.43 -9.80
C GLY A 54 -1.58 -10.43 -10.51
N ASP A 55 -2.38 -10.98 -11.43
CA ASP A 55 -3.48 -10.31 -12.11
C ASP A 55 -4.80 -11.03 -11.76
N SER A 56 -5.92 -10.45 -12.19
CA SER A 56 -7.24 -11.04 -12.01
C SER A 56 -7.33 -12.42 -12.67
N LEU A 57 -7.89 -13.38 -11.95
CA LEU A 57 -8.20 -14.71 -12.48
C LEU A 57 -9.47 -14.63 -13.34
N LYS A 58 -9.50 -15.36 -14.46
CA LYS A 58 -10.67 -15.50 -15.34
C LYS A 58 -11.62 -16.60 -14.86
#